data_AF-A0A6N6S4T0-F1
#
_entry.id   AF-A0A6N6S4T0-F1
#
_cell.length_a   1.000
_cell.length_b   1.000
_cell.length_c   1.000
_cell.angle_alpha   90.00
_cell.angle_beta   90.00
_cell.angle_gamma   90.00
#
_symmetry.space_group_name_H-M   'P 1'
#
loop_
_entity.id
_entity.type
_entity.pdbx_description
1 polymer ?
#
loop_
_entity_poly.entity_id
_entity_poly.type
_entity_poly.pdbx_seq_one_letter_code
_entity_poly.pdbx_strand_id
1 'polypeptide(L)'
;YLLSVRVFKNAEIGVFSMILTSTVVTFYMKSVEIRPDVPQALAGLLSIYFLFSYYDNRSLKSLVASSVLLAVSFLFLQKSIALIIAIGALLLFDLYKKRVGYWHIVIYAAVFLLSVAPYYIYLLLGGTFEQYFVVNWLLNYYMEGVVGRSNSLIKFSRENTITCVFYLIGLITIYRSCKHGRFAVLSVLLLLLTVILFNNLWRQYFMTAMPLIAIIAGYAVYSSFSSKVIRFVVLIGAIYFPITYMHDYALFNMDNRGQLGQLAKIEYVLSITDEGDKVYDGDVVFNVFRDDVDYFWFCLEKPSCLNAYKKVRPYRYNIYQSIAAQNPKVISNFRIHSFNDIRLRSRYKVSDRYPDLYLRVD
;
A
#
# COMPACT_ATOMS: atom_id res chain seq x y z
N TYR A 1 -3.65 14.48 -11.44
CA TYR A 1 -3.79 15.72 -12.22
C TYR A 1 -2.46 16.44 -12.46
N LEU A 2 -1.84 17.08 -11.46
CA LEU A 2 -0.66 17.95 -11.63
C LEU A 2 0.53 17.29 -12.36
N LEU A 3 0.86 16.04 -12.03
CA LEU A 3 1.92 15.29 -12.70
C LEU A 3 1.64 15.11 -14.21
N SER A 4 0.39 14.80 -14.57
CA SER A 4 -0.03 14.64 -15.96
C SER A 4 0.10 15.94 -16.75
N VAL A 5 -0.41 17.04 -16.18
CA VAL A 5 -0.30 18.37 -16.78
C VAL A 5 1.17 18.77 -16.96
N ARG A 6 2.04 18.45 -16.01
CA ARG A 6 3.48 18.72 -16.15
C ARG A 6 4.11 17.93 -17.29
N VAL A 7 3.81 16.64 -17.41
CA VAL A 7 4.42 15.76 -18.42
C VAL A 7 3.93 16.08 -19.82
N PHE A 8 2.63 16.27 -20.01
CA PHE A 8 2.00 16.41 -21.33
C PHE A 8 1.63 17.85 -21.69
N LYS A 9 1.77 18.81 -20.77
CA LYS A 9 1.43 20.23 -20.95
C LYS A 9 -0.02 20.45 -21.42
N ASN A 10 -0.94 19.59 -20.98
CA ASN A 10 -2.34 19.63 -21.39
C ASN A 10 -3.26 19.29 -20.21
N ALA A 11 -4.25 20.16 -19.96
CA ALA A 11 -5.19 20.03 -18.86
C ALA A 11 -6.22 18.90 -19.07
N GLU A 12 -6.68 18.67 -20.30
CA GLU A 12 -7.65 17.59 -20.60
C GLU A 12 -7.04 16.23 -20.29
N ILE A 13 -5.79 15.99 -20.69
CA ILE A 13 -5.05 14.77 -20.33
C ILE A 13 -4.97 14.63 -18.80
N GLY A 14 -4.76 15.74 -18.09
CA GLY A 14 -4.76 15.79 -16.64
C GLY A 14 -6.08 15.36 -16.00
N VAL A 15 -7.21 15.80 -16.56
CA VAL A 15 -8.56 15.40 -16.12
C VAL A 15 -8.80 13.92 -16.40
N PHE A 16 -8.50 13.44 -17.61
CA PHE A 16 -8.68 12.02 -17.97
C PHE A 16 -7.84 11.12 -17.06
N SER A 17 -6.60 11.51 -16.81
CA SER A 17 -5.71 10.78 -15.90
C SER A 17 -6.28 10.68 -14.48
N MET A 18 -6.88 11.78 -13.98
CA MET A 18 -7.49 11.82 -12.67
C MET A 18 -8.69 10.90 -12.58
N ILE A 19 -9.62 11.01 -13.55
CA ILE A 19 -10.80 10.15 -13.65
C ILE A 19 -10.38 8.67 -13.68
N LEU A 20 -9.47 8.31 -14.59
CA LEU A 20 -9.00 6.93 -14.73
C LEU A 20 -8.28 6.42 -13.48
N THR A 21 -7.53 7.27 -12.77
CA THR A 21 -6.89 6.87 -11.50
C THR A 21 -7.95 6.58 -10.43
N SER A 22 -8.95 7.45 -10.32
CA SER A 22 -10.05 7.31 -9.36
C SER A 22 -10.95 6.10 -9.64
N THR A 23 -11.02 5.65 -10.89
CA THR A 23 -11.83 4.48 -11.27
C THR A 23 -11.05 3.18 -11.25
N VAL A 24 -9.74 3.17 -10.98
CA VAL A 24 -9.02 1.90 -10.79
C VAL A 24 -9.47 1.24 -9.48
N VAL A 25 -10.09 0.06 -9.57
CA VAL A 25 -10.68 -0.69 -8.43
C VAL A 25 -9.73 -0.77 -7.24
N THR A 26 -8.50 -1.25 -7.49
CA THR A 26 -7.46 -1.38 -6.48
C THR A 26 -7.07 -0.05 -5.82
N PHE A 27 -6.98 1.03 -6.62
CA PHE A 27 -6.58 2.33 -6.11
C PHE A 27 -7.68 2.92 -5.23
N TYR A 28 -8.94 2.84 -5.68
CA TYR A 28 -10.10 3.28 -4.90
C TYR A 28 -10.22 2.53 -3.58
N MET A 29 -10.33 1.20 -3.62
CA MET A 29 -10.55 0.37 -2.42
C MET A 29 -9.48 0.62 -1.35
N LYS A 30 -8.21 0.71 -1.76
CA LYS A 30 -7.09 0.90 -0.84
C LYS A 30 -6.86 2.33 -0.40
N SER A 31 -7.51 3.30 -1.03
CA SER A 31 -7.46 4.71 -0.61
C SER A 31 -8.47 5.06 0.48
N VAL A 32 -9.55 4.27 0.62
CA VAL A 32 -10.57 4.46 1.66
C VAL A 32 -10.15 3.84 3.00
N GLU A 33 -9.29 2.82 2.96
CA GLU A 33 -8.74 2.16 4.16
C GLU A 33 -7.69 3.05 4.84
N ILE A 34 -7.71 3.14 6.18
CA ILE A 34 -6.63 3.78 6.95
C ILE A 34 -5.39 2.88 6.87
N ARG A 35 -4.46 3.25 6.01
CA ARG A 35 -3.28 2.45 5.69
C ARG A 35 -2.04 3.30 5.41
N PRO A 36 -0.84 2.77 5.73
CA PRO A 36 0.42 3.43 5.38
C PRO A 36 0.68 3.46 3.85
N ASP A 37 -0.05 2.64 3.08
CA ASP A 37 0.04 2.61 1.61
C ASP A 37 -0.36 3.95 0.95
N VAL A 38 -1.31 4.68 1.54
CA VAL A 38 -1.84 5.95 1.01
C VAL A 38 -0.81 7.08 1.09
N PRO A 39 -0.27 7.46 2.27
CA PRO A 39 0.76 8.48 2.35
C PRO A 39 2.06 8.06 1.64
N GLN A 40 2.38 6.76 1.63
CA GLN A 40 3.50 6.24 0.84
C GLN A 40 3.35 6.55 -0.66
N ALA A 41 2.19 6.23 -1.25
CA ALA A 41 1.92 6.48 -2.66
C ALA A 41 1.91 7.98 -2.98
N LEU A 42 1.30 8.82 -2.12
CA LEU A 42 1.31 10.27 -2.29
C LEU A 42 2.73 10.84 -2.31
N ALA A 43 3.56 10.50 -1.33
CA ALA A 43 4.95 10.92 -1.27
C ALA A 43 5.73 10.44 -2.51
N GLY A 44 5.50 9.20 -2.96
CA GLY A 44 6.09 8.66 -4.19
C GLY A 44 5.69 9.45 -5.44
N LEU A 45 4.40 9.79 -5.60
CA LEU A 45 3.93 10.61 -6.74
C LEU A 45 4.48 12.04 -6.70
N LEU A 46 4.58 12.64 -5.52
CA LEU A 46 5.20 13.95 -5.35
C LEU A 46 6.70 13.89 -5.68
N SER A 47 7.40 12.82 -5.30
CA SER A 47 8.80 12.59 -5.68
C SER A 47 8.96 12.59 -7.20
N ILE A 48 8.08 11.87 -7.92
CA ILE A 48 8.07 11.84 -9.39
C ILE A 48 7.73 13.24 -9.96
N TYR A 49 6.75 13.93 -9.39
CA TYR A 49 6.36 15.28 -9.82
C TYR A 49 7.54 16.26 -9.74
N PHE A 50 8.29 16.25 -8.64
CA PHE A 50 9.47 17.11 -8.47
C PHE A 50 10.65 16.63 -9.32
N LEU A 51 10.81 15.33 -9.56
CA LEU A 51 11.81 14.81 -10.51
C LEU A 51 11.57 15.35 -11.93
N PHE A 52 10.33 15.32 -12.41
CA PHE A 52 9.97 15.91 -13.69
C PHE A 52 10.06 17.44 -13.69
N SER A 53 9.83 18.10 -12.54
CA SER A 53 10.14 19.53 -12.40
C SER A 53 11.61 19.84 -12.62
N TYR A 54 12.50 18.97 -12.11
CA TYR A 54 13.92 19.11 -12.29
C TYR A 54 14.31 18.88 -13.76
N TYR A 55 13.68 17.94 -14.46
CA TYR A 55 13.93 17.77 -15.89
C TYR A 55 13.49 18.99 -16.73
N ASP A 56 12.42 19.67 -16.34
CA ASP A 56 11.94 20.87 -17.01
C ASP A 56 12.85 22.10 -16.74
N ASN A 57 13.16 22.36 -15.46
CA ASN A 57 13.76 23.63 -15.04
C ASN A 57 15.23 23.53 -14.61
N ARG A 58 15.79 22.31 -14.53
CA ARG A 58 17.11 22.02 -13.93
C ARG A 58 17.31 22.56 -12.52
N SER A 59 16.21 22.77 -11.80
CA SER A 59 16.24 23.29 -10.43
C SER A 59 16.72 22.24 -9.43
N LEU A 60 17.83 22.53 -8.76
CA LEU A 60 18.36 21.69 -7.69
C LEU A 60 17.36 21.55 -6.54
N LYS A 61 16.58 22.59 -6.24
CA LYS A 61 15.52 22.54 -5.21
C LYS A 61 14.50 21.45 -5.51
N SER A 62 14.08 21.33 -6.76
CA SER A 62 13.17 20.26 -7.19
C SER A 62 13.81 18.87 -7.08
N LEU A 63 15.10 18.76 -7.38
CA LEU A 63 15.83 17.50 -7.25
C LEU A 63 15.93 17.06 -5.77
N VAL A 64 16.25 17.99 -4.88
CA VAL A 64 16.28 17.79 -3.42
C VAL A 64 14.89 17.40 -2.91
N ALA A 65 13.85 18.15 -3.27
CA ALA A 65 12.48 17.84 -2.88
C ALA A 65 12.04 16.45 -3.35
N SER A 66 12.40 16.06 -4.58
CA SER A 66 12.14 14.71 -5.10
C SER A 66 12.82 13.63 -4.26
N SER A 67 14.08 13.84 -3.88
CA SER A 67 14.85 12.91 -3.06
C SER A 67 14.28 12.77 -1.64
N VAL A 68 13.96 13.89 -0.97
CA VAL A 68 13.33 13.89 0.36
C VAL A 68 11.98 13.17 0.33
N LEU A 69 11.14 13.43 -0.68
CA LEU A 69 9.83 12.78 -0.79
C LEU A 69 9.94 11.29 -1.12
N LEU A 70 10.98 10.88 -1.86
CA LEU A 70 11.28 9.46 -2.07
C LEU A 70 11.69 8.79 -0.76
N ALA A 71 12.52 9.45 0.05
CA ALA A 71 12.87 8.99 1.39
C ALA A 71 11.65 8.87 2.30
N VAL A 72 10.76 9.87 2.33
CA VAL A 72 9.51 9.81 3.08
C VAL A 72 8.64 8.64 2.63
N SER A 73 8.49 8.44 1.31
CA SER A 73 7.76 7.28 0.76
C SER A 73 8.35 5.95 1.24
N PHE A 74 9.68 5.85 1.35
CA PHE A 74 10.36 4.66 1.85
C PHE A 74 10.21 4.45 3.36
N LEU A 75 10.21 5.54 4.14
CA LEU A 75 10.01 5.49 5.60
C LEU A 75 8.59 5.04 5.98
N PHE A 76 7.58 5.32 5.14
CA PHE A 76 6.24 4.75 5.34
C PHE A 76 6.21 3.24 5.07
N LEU A 77 6.71 2.80 3.90
CA LEU A 77 6.78 1.37 3.55
C LEU A 77 7.98 1.09 2.64
N GLN A 78 8.69 0.00 2.94
CA GLN A 78 9.90 -0.43 2.23
C GLN A 78 9.62 -0.92 0.82
N LYS A 79 8.35 -1.22 0.49
CA LYS A 79 7.92 -1.54 -0.88
C LYS A 79 8.22 -0.40 -1.88
N SER A 80 8.43 0.82 -1.39
CA SER A 80 8.94 1.95 -2.19
C SER A 80 10.31 1.69 -2.82
N ILE A 81 11.01 0.60 -2.44
CA ILE A 81 12.24 0.14 -3.10
C ILE A 81 12.07 -0.02 -4.61
N ALA A 82 10.90 -0.45 -5.09
CA ALA A 82 10.61 -0.53 -6.52
C ALA A 82 10.68 0.85 -7.20
N LEU A 83 10.17 1.90 -6.53
CA LEU A 83 10.26 3.28 -7.03
C LEU A 83 11.69 3.82 -6.93
N ILE A 84 12.42 3.51 -5.86
CA ILE A 84 13.84 3.90 -5.70
C ILE A 84 14.67 3.34 -6.85
N ILE A 85 14.54 2.04 -7.13
CA ILE A 85 15.26 1.39 -8.23
C ILE A 85 14.84 1.99 -9.57
N ALA A 86 13.53 2.26 -9.78
CA ALA A 86 13.04 2.83 -11.03
C ALA A 86 13.59 4.24 -11.30
N ILE A 87 13.56 5.13 -10.30
CA ILE A 87 14.11 6.50 -10.40
C ILE A 87 15.64 6.44 -10.52
N GLY A 88 16.31 5.59 -9.73
CA GLY A 88 17.75 5.41 -9.78
C GLY A 88 18.22 4.97 -11.17
N ALA A 89 17.57 3.97 -11.76
CA ALA A 89 17.87 3.52 -13.12
C ALA A 89 17.66 4.62 -14.17
N LEU A 90 16.59 5.41 -14.04
CA LEU A 90 16.32 6.54 -14.94
C LEU A 90 17.40 7.62 -14.84
N LEU A 91 17.82 7.98 -13.62
CA LEU A 91 18.89 8.96 -13.38
C LEU A 91 20.25 8.47 -13.89
N LEU A 92 20.59 7.20 -13.65
CA LEU A 92 21.82 6.58 -14.16
C LEU A 92 21.83 6.51 -15.69
N PHE A 93 20.69 6.18 -16.32
CA PHE A 93 20.56 6.21 -17.77
C PHE A 93 20.74 7.64 -18.32
N ASP A 94 20.13 8.64 -17.69
CA ASP A 94 20.31 10.03 -18.09
C ASP A 94 21.75 10.54 -17.83
N LEU A 95 22.47 10.03 -16.83
CA LEU A 95 23.90 10.28 -16.63
C LEU A 95 24.73 9.70 -17.77
N TYR A 96 24.49 8.44 -18.12
CA TYR A 96 25.16 7.78 -19.23
C TYR A 96 24.94 8.53 -20.56
N LYS A 97 23.73 9.05 -20.78
CA LYS A 97 23.40 9.91 -21.92
C LYS A 97 23.88 11.36 -21.77
N LYS A 98 24.65 11.69 -20.72
CA LYS A 98 25.17 13.04 -20.40
C LYS A 98 24.08 14.12 -20.30
N ARG A 99 22.84 13.73 -19.96
CA ARG A 99 21.69 14.62 -19.79
C ARG A 99 21.57 15.13 -18.37
N VAL A 100 22.24 14.52 -17.41
CA VAL A 100 22.31 14.90 -16.00
C VAL A 100 23.77 14.90 -15.57
N GLY A 101 24.20 15.92 -14.84
CA GLY A 101 25.57 16.00 -14.31
C GLY A 101 25.76 15.03 -13.15
N TYR A 102 26.96 14.46 -13.00
CA TYR A 102 27.27 13.50 -11.93
C TYR A 102 26.99 14.07 -10.54
N TRP A 103 27.31 15.35 -10.31
CA TRP A 103 27.05 16.03 -9.04
C TRP A 103 25.58 16.00 -8.64
N HIS A 104 24.67 16.08 -9.60
CA HIS A 104 23.23 16.06 -9.30
C HIS A 104 22.81 14.70 -8.76
N ILE A 105 23.42 13.61 -9.25
CA ILE A 105 23.15 12.25 -8.76
C ILE A 105 23.77 12.04 -7.38
N VAL A 106 24.99 12.52 -7.17
CA VAL A 106 25.64 12.49 -5.84
C VAL A 106 24.78 13.24 -4.83
N ILE A 107 24.30 14.45 -5.16
CA ILE A 107 23.41 15.22 -4.29
C ILE A 107 22.09 14.47 -4.06
N TYR A 108 21.48 13.92 -5.11
CA TYR A 108 20.23 13.17 -4.99
C TYR A 108 20.37 11.98 -4.03
N ALA A 109 21.44 11.20 -4.18
CA ALA A 109 21.74 10.05 -3.32
C ALA A 109 22.08 10.48 -1.89
N ALA A 110 22.91 11.51 -1.72
CA ALA A 110 23.29 12.02 -0.40
C ALA A 110 22.07 12.55 0.37
N VAL A 111 21.20 13.33 -0.27
CA VAL A 111 19.95 13.81 0.34
C VAL A 111 19.03 12.67 0.71
N PHE A 112 18.92 11.63 -0.13
CA PHE A 112 18.09 10.47 0.16
C PHE A 112 18.61 9.75 1.41
N LEU A 113 19.91 9.44 1.44
CA LEU A 113 20.56 8.76 2.56
C LEU A 113 20.47 9.59 3.85
N LEU A 114 20.73 10.90 3.79
CA LEU A 114 20.61 11.80 4.95
C LEU A 114 19.18 11.90 5.47
N SER A 115 18.17 11.81 4.59
CA SER A 115 16.76 11.85 5.00
C SER A 115 16.32 10.57 5.69
N VAL A 116 16.89 9.43 5.29
CA VAL A 116 16.56 8.11 5.84
C VAL A 116 17.43 7.77 7.08
N ALA A 117 18.64 8.31 7.16
CA ALA A 117 19.62 8.00 8.19
C ALA A 117 19.12 8.18 9.65
N PRO A 118 18.40 9.27 10.03
CA PRO A 118 17.96 9.45 11.41
C PRO A 118 17.13 8.27 11.93
N TYR A 119 16.25 7.70 11.09
CA TYR A 119 15.45 6.55 11.45
C TYR A 119 16.30 5.29 11.67
N TYR A 120 17.27 5.03 10.79
CA TYR A 120 18.13 3.86 10.93
C TYR A 120 19.13 3.99 12.09
N ILE A 121 19.64 5.20 12.33
CA ILE A 121 20.47 5.50 13.51
C ILE A 121 19.65 5.25 14.78
N TYR A 122 18.40 5.72 14.83
CA TYR A 122 17.50 5.44 15.95
C TYR A 122 17.30 3.94 16.19
N LEU A 123 17.04 3.16 15.14
CA LEU A 123 16.89 1.70 15.25
C LEU A 123 18.17 1.00 15.75
N LEU A 124 19.34 1.47 15.32
CA LEU A 124 20.63 0.92 15.74
C LEU A 124 20.92 1.25 17.21
N LEU A 125 20.75 2.52 17.60
CA LEU A 125 20.96 2.96 18.98
C LEU A 125 19.95 2.35 19.96
N GLY A 126 18.72 2.10 19.51
CA GLY A 126 17.68 1.44 20.30
C GLY A 126 17.76 -0.08 20.33
N GLY A 127 18.71 -0.70 19.61
CA GLY A 127 18.85 -2.17 19.54
C GLY A 127 17.70 -2.90 18.82
N THR A 128 16.82 -2.19 18.10
CA THR A 128 15.64 -2.76 17.42
C THR A 128 15.86 -3.00 15.92
N PHE A 129 17.05 -2.69 15.38
CA PHE A 129 17.38 -2.87 13.96
C PHE A 129 17.19 -4.32 13.48
N GLU A 130 17.60 -5.30 14.28
CA GLU A 130 17.45 -6.71 13.94
C GLU A 130 15.97 -7.10 13.82
N GLN A 131 15.13 -6.64 14.75
CA GLN A 131 13.69 -6.84 14.71
C GLN A 131 13.07 -6.16 13.49
N TYR A 132 13.45 -4.91 13.21
CA TYR A 132 13.02 -4.19 12.00
C TYR A 132 13.37 -4.97 10.73
N PHE A 133 14.59 -5.48 10.62
CA PHE A 133 15.02 -6.25 9.45
C PHE A 133 14.21 -7.53 9.26
N VAL A 134 14.00 -8.27 10.36
CA VAL A 134 13.20 -9.51 10.33
C VAL A 134 11.77 -9.23 9.87
N VAL A 135 11.10 -8.24 10.45
CA VAL A 135 9.66 -8.04 10.22
C VAL A 135 9.37 -7.36 8.87
N ASN A 136 10.26 -6.49 8.39
CA ASN A 136 10.03 -5.76 7.13
C ASN A 136 10.59 -6.46 5.89
N TRP A 137 11.69 -7.22 6.03
CA TRP A 137 12.35 -7.85 4.88
C TRP A 137 12.22 -9.37 4.91
N LEU A 138 12.71 -10.00 5.98
CA LEU A 138 12.85 -11.45 6.03
C LEU A 138 11.49 -12.15 6.06
N LEU A 139 10.57 -11.66 6.89
CA LEU A 139 9.21 -12.21 6.99
C LEU A 139 8.49 -12.13 5.63
N ASN A 140 8.54 -10.98 4.96
CA ASN A 140 7.91 -10.78 3.65
C ASN A 140 8.46 -11.72 2.58
N TYR A 141 9.75 -12.06 2.63
CA TYR A 141 10.37 -13.05 1.75
C TYR A 141 9.78 -14.46 1.97
N TYR A 142 9.65 -14.90 3.23
CA TYR A 142 9.12 -16.23 3.55
C TYR A 142 7.59 -16.36 3.44
N MET A 143 6.87 -15.25 3.35
CA MET A 143 5.41 -15.24 3.20
C MET A 143 4.93 -15.92 1.91
N GLU A 144 5.73 -15.93 0.84
CA GLU A 144 5.36 -16.63 -0.41
C GLU A 144 5.21 -18.14 -0.17
N GLY A 145 6.17 -18.76 0.52
CA GLY A 145 6.14 -20.19 0.84
C GLY A 145 5.06 -20.59 1.86
N VAL A 146 4.18 -19.67 2.25
CA VAL A 146 3.05 -19.90 3.17
C VAL A 146 1.72 -19.55 2.52
N VAL A 147 1.62 -18.42 1.81
CA VAL A 147 0.38 -17.92 1.20
C VAL A 147 0.25 -18.31 -0.29
N GLY A 148 1.36 -18.65 -0.95
CA GLY A 148 1.41 -18.92 -2.39
C GLY A 148 1.34 -17.65 -3.24
N ARG A 149 1.63 -17.78 -4.54
CA ARG A 149 1.65 -16.64 -5.47
C ARG A 149 0.22 -16.16 -5.76
N SER A 150 -0.02 -14.88 -5.51
CA SER A 150 -1.34 -14.28 -5.71
C SER A 150 -1.65 -14.01 -7.19
N ASN A 151 -2.87 -14.32 -7.62
CA ASN A 151 -3.41 -14.02 -8.96
C ASN A 151 -3.83 -12.54 -9.14
N SER A 152 -3.39 -11.61 -8.27
CA SER A 152 -3.83 -10.21 -8.30
C SER A 152 -3.55 -9.50 -9.62
N LEU A 153 -2.49 -9.85 -10.35
CA LEU A 153 -2.19 -9.22 -11.65
C LEU A 153 -3.27 -9.53 -12.68
N ILE A 154 -3.72 -10.79 -12.75
CA ILE A 154 -4.79 -11.22 -13.67
C ILE A 154 -6.11 -10.57 -13.25
N LYS A 155 -6.43 -10.57 -11.95
CA LYS A 155 -7.63 -9.89 -11.43
C LYS A 155 -7.61 -8.40 -11.75
N PHE A 156 -6.47 -7.74 -11.53
CA PHE A 156 -6.27 -6.33 -11.86
C PHE A 156 -6.54 -6.04 -13.34
N SER A 157 -5.92 -6.81 -14.24
CA SER A 157 -6.08 -6.64 -15.69
C SER A 157 -7.52 -6.87 -16.14
N ARG A 158 -8.23 -7.81 -15.51
CA ARG A 158 -9.66 -8.07 -15.76
C ARG A 158 -10.56 -6.97 -15.23
N GLU A 159 -10.28 -6.41 -14.06
CA GLU A 159 -11.08 -5.33 -13.47
C GLU A 159 -10.90 -3.98 -14.19
N ASN A 160 -9.74 -3.77 -14.83
CA ASN A 160 -9.34 -2.49 -15.41
C ASN A 160 -8.97 -2.60 -16.90
N THR A 161 -9.63 -3.50 -17.63
CA THR A 161 -9.25 -3.88 -19.00
C THR A 161 -9.15 -2.68 -19.94
N ILE A 162 -10.12 -1.76 -19.90
CA ILE A 162 -10.12 -0.56 -20.76
C ILE A 162 -8.90 0.31 -20.48
N THR A 163 -8.60 0.58 -19.21
CA THR A 163 -7.40 1.33 -18.79
C THR A 163 -6.12 0.64 -19.22
N CYS A 164 -6.04 -0.69 -19.12
CA CYS A 164 -4.89 -1.48 -19.57
C CYS A 164 -4.70 -1.42 -21.10
N VAL A 165 -5.78 -1.50 -21.89
CA VAL A 165 -5.72 -1.36 -23.34
C VAL A 165 -5.22 0.03 -23.73
N PHE A 166 -5.79 1.08 -23.13
CA PHE A 166 -5.32 2.45 -23.40
C PHE A 166 -3.91 2.70 -22.88
N TYR A 167 -3.48 2.04 -21.81
CA TYR A 167 -2.08 2.09 -21.39
C TYR A 167 -1.15 1.56 -22.47
N LEU A 168 -1.45 0.40 -23.05
CA LEU A 168 -0.66 -0.18 -24.15
C LEU A 168 -0.67 0.71 -25.40
N ILE A 169 -1.84 1.24 -25.80
CA ILE A 169 -1.96 2.19 -26.90
C ILE A 169 -1.12 3.44 -26.62
N GLY A 170 -1.19 3.98 -25.40
CA GLY A 170 -0.42 5.15 -24.98
C GLY A 170 1.08 4.93 -25.05
N LEU A 171 1.56 3.75 -24.64
CA LEU A 171 2.97 3.36 -24.78
C LEU A 171 3.40 3.32 -26.25
N ILE A 172 2.59 2.73 -27.14
CA ILE A 172 2.86 2.67 -28.58
C ILE A 172 2.89 4.10 -29.18
N THR A 173 1.94 4.96 -28.82
CA THR A 173 1.90 6.35 -29.30
C THR A 173 3.09 7.16 -28.80
N ILE A 174 3.50 6.99 -27.54
CA ILE A 174 4.70 7.61 -26.98
C ILE A 174 5.96 7.13 -27.71
N TYR A 175 6.07 5.82 -27.92
CA TYR A 175 7.20 5.23 -28.65
C TYR A 175 7.31 5.78 -30.07
N ARG A 176 6.21 5.81 -30.82
CA ARG A 176 6.19 6.32 -32.21
C ARG A 176 6.45 7.83 -32.30
N SER A 177 5.95 8.60 -31.35
CA SER A 177 6.12 10.06 -31.35
C SER A 177 7.49 10.50 -30.82
N CYS A 178 8.26 9.60 -30.18
CA CYS A 178 9.50 9.90 -29.47
C CYS A 178 9.38 11.01 -28.39
N LYS A 179 8.16 11.36 -27.99
CA LYS A 179 7.86 12.38 -26.97
C LYS A 179 7.55 11.71 -25.64
N HIS A 180 7.91 12.35 -24.53
CA HIS A 180 7.58 11.89 -23.17
C HIS A 180 8.15 10.50 -22.79
N GLY A 181 9.16 10.00 -23.52
CA GLY A 181 9.71 8.65 -23.32
C GLY A 181 10.22 8.38 -21.90
N ARG A 182 10.76 9.38 -21.18
CA ARG A 182 11.18 9.21 -19.77
C ARG A 182 10.03 8.77 -18.88
N PHE A 183 8.84 9.35 -19.06
CA PHE A 183 7.67 9.03 -18.24
C PHE A 183 7.14 7.62 -18.56
N ALA A 184 7.12 7.24 -19.83
CA ALA A 184 6.76 5.90 -20.25
C ALA A 184 7.74 4.84 -19.69
N VAL A 185 9.05 5.08 -19.79
CA VAL A 185 10.07 4.19 -19.23
C VAL A 185 9.90 4.04 -17.71
N LEU A 186 9.71 5.15 -16.99
CA LEU A 186 9.48 5.11 -15.55
C LEU A 186 8.23 4.29 -15.18
N SER A 187 7.12 4.50 -15.90
CA SER A 187 5.86 3.75 -15.69
C SER A 187 6.04 2.25 -15.92
N VAL A 188 6.67 1.87 -17.03
CA VAL A 188 6.93 0.46 -17.36
C VAL A 188 7.88 -0.16 -16.34
N LEU A 189 8.98 0.51 -16.02
CA LEU A 189 9.98 -0.01 -15.10
C LEU A 189 9.39 -0.18 -13.69
N LEU A 190 8.60 0.77 -13.21
CA LEU A 190 7.93 0.66 -11.92
C LEU A 190 6.95 -0.51 -11.88
N LEU A 191 6.15 -0.70 -12.93
CA LEU A 191 5.23 -1.83 -13.03
C LEU A 191 5.99 -3.17 -13.03
N LEU A 192 7.04 -3.29 -13.84
CA LEU A 192 7.87 -4.50 -13.91
C LEU A 192 8.56 -4.81 -12.58
N LEU A 193 9.18 -3.81 -11.94
CA LEU A 193 9.83 -3.99 -10.65
C LEU A 193 8.83 -4.37 -9.56
N THR A 194 7.60 -3.85 -9.60
CA THR A 194 6.54 -4.28 -8.68
C THR A 194 6.22 -5.76 -8.86
N VAL A 195 6.18 -6.25 -10.10
CA VAL A 195 5.89 -7.67 -10.39
C VAL A 195 7.06 -8.59 -10.05
N ILE A 196 8.30 -8.12 -10.23
CA ILE A 196 9.52 -8.93 -10.07
C ILE A 196 10.00 -8.97 -8.61
N LEU A 197 10.00 -7.84 -7.91
CA LEU A 197 10.57 -7.74 -6.55
C LEU A 197 9.67 -8.34 -5.48
N PHE A 198 8.36 -8.45 -5.76
CA PHE A 198 7.38 -8.86 -4.77
C PHE A 198 6.70 -10.15 -5.18
N ASN A 199 7.09 -11.23 -4.51
CA ASN A 199 6.58 -12.56 -4.81
C ASN A 199 5.09 -12.69 -4.48
N ASN A 200 4.65 -12.07 -3.38
CA ASN A 200 3.24 -11.93 -3.04
C ASN A 200 2.70 -10.60 -3.58
N LEU A 201 2.12 -10.64 -4.78
CA LEU A 201 1.50 -9.48 -5.41
C LEU A 201 0.14 -9.20 -4.78
N TRP A 202 0.12 -8.51 -3.64
CA TRP A 202 -1.13 -7.97 -3.11
C TRP A 202 -1.57 -6.75 -3.93
N ARG A 203 -2.88 -6.48 -3.98
CA ARG A 203 -3.43 -5.35 -4.75
C ARG A 203 -2.76 -4.02 -4.38
N GLN A 204 -2.51 -3.77 -3.09
CA GLN A 204 -1.92 -2.50 -2.60
C GLN A 204 -0.48 -2.23 -3.09
N TYR A 205 0.22 -3.23 -3.64
CA TYR A 205 1.58 -3.04 -4.15
C TYR A 205 1.59 -2.20 -5.42
N PHE A 206 0.46 -2.20 -6.14
CA PHE A 206 0.30 -1.44 -7.36
C PHE A 206 -0.09 0.02 -7.14
N MET A 207 -0.41 0.46 -5.91
CA MET A 207 -0.95 1.80 -5.65
C MET A 207 -0.05 2.93 -6.17
N THR A 208 1.28 2.75 -6.15
CA THR A 208 2.21 3.76 -6.68
C THR A 208 2.30 3.73 -8.20
N ALA A 209 2.14 2.55 -8.84
CA ALA A 209 2.21 2.38 -10.29
C ALA A 209 0.91 2.81 -10.99
N MET A 210 -0.25 2.63 -10.34
CA MET A 210 -1.56 2.87 -10.96
C MET A 210 -1.77 4.28 -11.50
N PRO A 211 -1.40 5.36 -10.78
CA PRO A 211 -1.52 6.71 -11.32
C PRO A 211 -0.69 6.93 -12.58
N LEU A 212 0.49 6.29 -12.71
CA LEU A 212 1.32 6.41 -13.91
C LEU A 212 0.69 5.70 -15.11
N ILE A 213 0.12 4.52 -14.88
CA ILE A 213 -0.65 3.76 -15.88
C ILE A 213 -1.85 4.58 -16.36
N ALA A 214 -2.63 5.12 -15.42
CA ALA A 214 -3.79 5.96 -15.72
C ALA A 214 -3.42 7.25 -16.47
N ILE A 215 -2.24 7.84 -16.18
CA ILE A 215 -1.74 9.00 -16.90
C ILE A 215 -1.45 8.69 -18.37
N ILE A 216 -0.76 7.58 -18.65
CA ILE A 216 -0.47 7.17 -20.04
C ILE A 216 -1.75 6.74 -20.77
N ALA A 217 -2.68 6.07 -20.07
CA ALA A 217 -3.99 5.74 -20.63
C ALA A 217 -4.80 7.01 -20.96
N GLY A 218 -4.79 8.02 -20.09
CA GLY A 218 -5.44 9.31 -20.36
C GLY A 218 -4.85 10.04 -21.56
N TYR A 219 -3.52 9.96 -21.73
CA TYR A 219 -2.86 10.47 -22.94
C TYR A 219 -3.33 9.73 -24.20
N ALA A 220 -3.46 8.40 -24.14
CA ALA A 220 -3.96 7.60 -25.26
C ALA A 220 -5.36 8.03 -25.67
N VAL A 221 -6.31 8.13 -24.73
CA VAL A 221 -7.68 8.59 -25.00
C VAL A 221 -7.70 9.95 -25.68
N TYR A 222 -6.90 10.90 -25.20
CA TYR A 222 -6.80 12.22 -25.81
C TYR A 222 -6.22 12.16 -27.24
N SER A 223 -5.16 11.38 -27.43
CA SER A 223 -4.43 11.31 -28.71
C SER A 223 -5.13 10.49 -29.79
N SER A 224 -5.89 9.45 -29.41
CA SER A 224 -6.53 8.52 -30.35
C SER A 224 -7.85 9.03 -30.91
N PHE A 225 -8.53 9.94 -30.22
CA PHE A 225 -9.85 10.43 -30.64
C PHE A 225 -9.81 11.96 -30.80
N SER A 226 -10.21 12.46 -31.97
CA SER A 226 -10.31 13.91 -32.21
C SER A 226 -11.59 14.52 -31.66
N SER A 227 -12.69 13.75 -31.65
CA SER A 227 -14.00 14.20 -31.16
C SER A 227 -14.11 14.15 -29.64
N LYS A 228 -14.55 15.27 -29.04
CA LYS A 228 -14.83 15.37 -27.59
C LYS A 228 -15.93 14.39 -27.15
N VAL A 229 -16.93 14.15 -27.99
CA VAL A 229 -18.04 13.22 -27.69
C VAL A 229 -17.52 11.79 -27.58
N ILE A 230 -16.66 11.36 -28.52
CA ILE A 230 -16.09 10.01 -28.49
C ILE A 230 -15.20 9.82 -27.26
N ARG A 231 -14.37 10.82 -26.91
CA ARG A 231 -13.56 10.79 -25.68
C ARG A 231 -14.44 10.62 -24.44
N PHE A 232 -15.56 11.34 -24.38
CA PHE A 232 -16.50 11.24 -23.26
C PHE A 232 -17.15 9.85 -23.17
N VAL A 233 -17.62 9.28 -24.29
CA VAL A 233 -18.18 7.92 -24.35
C VAL A 233 -17.16 6.87 -23.91
N VAL A 234 -15.92 6.99 -24.36
CA VAL A 234 -14.82 6.09 -23.97
C VAL A 234 -14.55 6.18 -22.46
N LEU A 235 -14.54 7.40 -21.89
CA LEU A 235 -14.38 7.58 -20.45
C LEU A 235 -15.54 6.99 -19.66
N ILE A 236 -16.79 7.15 -20.12
CA ILE A 236 -17.94 6.49 -19.49
C ILE A 236 -17.73 4.98 -19.46
N GLY A 237 -17.29 4.37 -20.57
CA GLY A 237 -16.98 2.94 -20.60
C GLY A 237 -15.87 2.57 -19.60
N ALA A 238 -14.79 3.35 -19.56
CA ALA A 238 -13.66 3.16 -18.63
C ALA A 238 -14.02 3.39 -17.15
N ILE A 239 -15.13 4.08 -16.89
CA ILE A 239 -15.70 4.29 -15.54
C ILE A 239 -16.67 3.16 -15.20
N TYR A 240 -17.61 2.87 -16.10
CA TYR A 240 -18.71 1.93 -15.88
C TYR A 240 -18.19 0.53 -15.53
N PHE A 241 -17.23 0.02 -16.28
CA PHE A 241 -16.75 -1.35 -16.10
C PHE A 241 -16.01 -1.57 -14.76
N PRO A 242 -15.06 -0.71 -14.32
CA PRO A 242 -14.52 -0.82 -12.97
C PRO A 242 -15.58 -0.58 -11.88
N ILE A 243 -16.54 0.33 -12.10
CA ILE A 243 -17.61 0.58 -11.12
C ILE A 243 -18.48 -0.66 -10.91
N THR A 244 -18.78 -1.47 -11.93
CA THR A 244 -19.54 -2.71 -11.71
C THR A 244 -18.76 -3.68 -10.80
N TYR A 245 -17.45 -3.79 -10.98
CA TYR A 245 -16.61 -4.57 -10.06
C TYR A 245 -16.51 -3.96 -8.67
N MET A 246 -16.43 -2.63 -8.57
CA MET A 246 -16.49 -1.94 -7.28
C MET A 246 -17.84 -2.12 -6.61
N HIS A 247 -18.95 -2.13 -7.36
CA HIS A 247 -20.29 -2.36 -6.82
C HIS A 247 -20.39 -3.78 -6.25
N ASP A 248 -19.91 -4.78 -6.97
CA ASP A 248 -19.92 -6.16 -6.50
C ASP A 248 -19.00 -6.40 -5.30
N TYR A 249 -17.86 -5.70 -5.22
CA TYR A 249 -16.93 -5.82 -4.08
C TYR A 249 -17.24 -4.89 -2.91
N ALA A 250 -17.71 -3.67 -3.15
CA ALA A 250 -17.91 -2.64 -2.14
C ALA A 250 -19.35 -2.66 -1.60
N LEU A 251 -20.39 -2.84 -2.42
CA LEU A 251 -21.77 -2.81 -1.91
C LEU A 251 -22.21 -4.14 -1.26
N PHE A 252 -21.59 -5.27 -1.61
CA PHE A 252 -21.89 -6.57 -0.99
C PHE A 252 -20.90 -7.02 0.10
N ASN A 253 -19.62 -6.58 0.09
CA ASN A 253 -18.69 -6.84 1.21
C ASN A 253 -18.48 -5.64 2.14
N MET A 254 -18.81 -4.40 1.74
CA MET A 254 -19.13 -3.34 2.71
C MET A 254 -20.64 -3.37 2.92
N ASP A 255 -21.18 -4.50 3.40
CA ASP A 255 -22.46 -4.45 4.08
C ASP A 255 -22.28 -3.39 5.16
N ASN A 256 -23.03 -2.30 5.07
CA ASN A 256 -22.98 -1.20 6.02
C ASN A 256 -23.13 -1.76 7.44
N ARG A 257 -23.82 -2.90 7.62
CA ARG A 257 -23.93 -3.63 8.89
C ARG A 257 -22.61 -4.20 9.40
N GLY A 258 -21.72 -4.66 8.53
CA GLY A 258 -20.41 -5.20 8.90
C GLY A 258 -19.46 -4.11 9.39
N GLN A 259 -19.36 -2.99 8.68
CA GLN A 259 -18.52 -1.86 9.08
C GLN A 259 -19.11 -1.07 10.25
N LEU A 260 -20.42 -0.78 10.24
CA LEU A 260 -21.09 -0.17 11.40
C LEU A 260 -21.06 -1.12 12.59
N GLY A 261 -21.18 -2.43 12.38
CA GLY A 261 -21.05 -3.44 13.42
C GLY A 261 -19.63 -3.50 14.00
N GLN A 262 -18.62 -3.39 13.15
CA GLN A 262 -17.21 -3.29 13.56
C GLN A 262 -16.94 -2.00 14.31
N LEU A 263 -17.39 -0.85 13.80
CA LEU A 263 -17.24 0.45 14.45
C LEU A 263 -17.95 0.46 15.82
N ALA A 264 -19.19 -0.03 15.88
CA ALA A 264 -19.93 -0.15 17.13
C ALA A 264 -19.23 -1.09 18.13
N LYS A 265 -18.57 -2.15 17.63
CA LYS A 265 -17.77 -3.05 18.47
C LYS A 265 -16.49 -2.36 18.96
N ILE A 266 -15.80 -1.59 18.12
CA ILE A 266 -14.66 -0.74 18.51
C ILE A 266 -15.11 0.24 19.60
N GLU A 267 -16.18 1.00 19.36
CA GLU A 267 -16.73 1.97 20.31
C GLU A 267 -17.13 1.31 21.63
N TYR A 268 -17.73 0.11 21.57
CA TYR A 268 -18.07 -0.64 22.77
C TYR A 268 -16.83 -1.06 23.56
N VAL A 269 -15.81 -1.63 22.91
CA VAL A 269 -14.57 -2.01 23.58
C VAL A 269 -13.88 -0.79 24.18
N LEU A 270 -13.84 0.33 23.45
CA LEU A 270 -13.32 1.61 23.95
C LEU A 270 -14.11 2.13 25.16
N SER A 271 -15.43 1.96 25.18
CA SER A 271 -16.26 2.42 26.30
C SER A 271 -16.04 1.64 27.60
N ILE A 272 -15.45 0.45 27.53
CA ILE A 272 -15.19 -0.43 28.69
C ILE A 272 -13.70 -0.65 28.97
N THR A 273 -12.80 -0.02 28.21
CA THR A 273 -11.34 -0.15 28.37
C THR A 273 -10.67 1.22 28.42
N ASP A 274 -9.63 1.34 29.24
CA ASP A 274 -8.78 2.53 29.33
C ASP A 274 -7.51 2.34 28.48
N GLU A 275 -6.72 3.41 28.28
CA GLU A 275 -5.50 3.37 27.45
C GLU A 275 -4.45 2.36 27.93
N GLY A 276 -4.43 2.06 29.24
CA GLY A 276 -3.52 1.06 29.82
C GLY A 276 -4.04 -0.38 29.78
N ASP A 277 -5.30 -0.60 29.39
CA ASP A 277 -5.89 -1.92 29.37
C ASP A 277 -5.42 -2.72 28.14
N LYS A 278 -5.02 -3.97 28.36
CA LYS A 278 -4.75 -4.94 27.29
C LYS A 278 -6.05 -5.57 26.79
N VAL A 279 -6.06 -5.93 25.50
CA VAL A 279 -7.16 -6.68 24.88
C VAL A 279 -6.63 -7.89 24.10
N TYR A 280 -7.50 -8.83 23.77
CA TYR A 280 -7.20 -9.87 22.77
C TYR A 280 -8.25 -9.84 21.66
N ASP A 281 -7.82 -9.54 20.45
CA ASP A 281 -8.69 -9.47 19.27
C ASP A 281 -8.46 -10.65 18.33
N GLY A 282 -7.20 -10.85 17.91
CA GLY A 282 -6.78 -11.98 17.09
C GLY A 282 -7.15 -11.89 15.60
N ASP A 283 -8.12 -11.07 15.21
CA ASP A 283 -8.59 -10.92 13.82
C ASP A 283 -8.84 -9.45 13.38
N VAL A 284 -8.23 -8.49 14.08
CA VAL A 284 -8.29 -7.04 13.73
C VAL A 284 -9.71 -6.50 13.64
N VAL A 285 -10.59 -6.95 14.52
CA VAL A 285 -11.96 -6.48 14.59
C VAL A 285 -12.05 -5.18 15.37
N PHE A 286 -11.34 -5.04 16.49
CA PHE A 286 -11.50 -3.92 17.42
C PHE A 286 -10.23 -3.38 18.11
N ASN A 287 -9.05 -3.99 17.96
CA ASN A 287 -7.86 -3.58 18.73
C ASN A 287 -7.13 -2.32 18.21
N VAL A 288 -7.70 -1.58 17.25
CA VAL A 288 -7.04 -0.44 16.59
C VAL A 288 -6.42 0.57 17.57
N PHE A 289 -7.04 0.73 18.74
CA PHE A 289 -6.67 1.72 19.77
C PHE A 289 -6.30 1.10 21.13
N ARG A 290 -6.14 -0.22 21.20
CA ARG A 290 -5.81 -0.93 22.45
C ARG A 290 -4.71 -1.94 22.17
N ASP A 291 -3.73 -1.96 23.07
CA ASP A 291 -2.64 -2.90 22.98
C ASP A 291 -3.15 -4.34 23.10
N ASP A 292 -2.76 -5.18 22.15
CA ASP A 292 -3.08 -6.60 22.20
C ASP A 292 -2.16 -7.36 23.19
N VAL A 293 -2.62 -8.52 23.66
CA VAL A 293 -1.85 -9.44 24.50
C VAL A 293 -0.69 -10.09 23.76
N ASP A 294 -0.67 -10.06 22.44
CA ASP A 294 0.38 -10.68 21.66
C ASP A 294 0.83 -9.83 20.46
N TYR A 295 2.09 -10.01 20.06
CA TYR A 295 2.62 -9.41 18.84
C TYR A 295 1.84 -9.86 17.60
N PHE A 296 1.36 -11.11 17.57
CA PHE A 296 0.48 -11.62 16.53
C PHE A 296 -0.98 -11.36 16.87
N TRP A 297 -1.34 -10.09 16.89
CA TRP A 297 -2.71 -9.62 17.05
C TRP A 297 -3.52 -9.66 15.75
N PHE A 298 -2.84 -9.83 14.61
CA PHE A 298 -3.44 -10.01 13.30
C PHE A 298 -2.87 -11.25 12.59
N CYS A 299 -3.63 -11.81 11.65
CA CYS A 299 -3.16 -12.86 10.74
C CYS A 299 -2.82 -14.20 11.44
N LEU A 300 -3.64 -14.61 12.41
CA LEU A 300 -3.57 -15.93 13.06
C LEU A 300 -4.28 -17.04 12.24
N GLU A 301 -5.12 -16.67 11.27
CA GLU A 301 -5.80 -17.62 10.38
C GLU A 301 -4.89 -18.18 9.28
N LYS A 302 -5.02 -19.48 8.97
CA LYS A 302 -4.19 -20.13 7.94
C LYS A 302 -4.63 -19.69 6.53
N PRO A 303 -3.68 -19.42 5.61
CA PRO A 303 -2.22 -19.41 5.78
C PRO A 303 -1.72 -18.19 6.58
N SER A 304 -1.14 -18.43 7.77
CA SER A 304 -0.90 -17.37 8.76
C SER A 304 0.50 -16.77 8.71
N CYS A 305 0.59 -15.47 8.95
CA CYS A 305 1.84 -14.73 9.13
C CYS A 305 2.66 -15.32 10.29
N LEU A 306 1.98 -15.87 11.29
CA LEU A 306 2.59 -16.63 12.39
C LEU A 306 3.42 -17.82 11.90
N ASN A 307 2.96 -18.56 10.88
CA ASN A 307 3.71 -19.70 10.35
C ASN A 307 4.94 -19.24 9.58
N ALA A 308 4.85 -18.14 8.83
CA ALA A 308 6.00 -17.54 8.16
C ALA A 308 7.02 -17.06 9.19
N TYR A 309 6.59 -16.42 10.27
CA TYR A 309 7.47 -15.97 11.34
C TYR A 309 8.17 -17.12 12.06
N LYS A 310 7.45 -18.21 12.35
CA LYS A 310 8.02 -19.43 12.96
C LYS A 310 9.13 -20.09 12.13
N LYS A 311 9.16 -19.86 10.80
CA LYS A 311 10.27 -20.33 9.94
C LYS A 311 11.54 -19.48 10.10
N VAL A 312 11.40 -18.24 10.55
CA VAL A 312 12.48 -17.25 10.64
C VAL A 312 13.00 -17.11 12.07
N ARG A 313 12.12 -17.22 13.05
CA ARG A 313 12.43 -17.09 14.48
C ARG A 313 11.72 -18.21 15.25
N PRO A 314 12.39 -18.84 16.23
CA PRO A 314 11.70 -19.73 17.15
C PRO A 314 10.69 -18.93 17.96
N TYR A 315 9.41 -19.21 17.75
CA TYR A 315 8.33 -18.49 18.43
C TYR A 315 7.23 -19.45 18.86
N ARG A 316 7.08 -19.59 20.18
CA ARG A 316 6.08 -20.47 20.80
C ARG A 316 4.80 -19.67 21.08
N TYR A 317 3.88 -19.70 20.13
CA TYR A 317 2.57 -19.11 20.31
C TYR A 317 1.71 -19.95 21.27
N ASN A 318 1.26 -19.35 22.38
CA ASN A 318 0.37 -19.96 23.35
C ASN A 318 -0.58 -18.89 23.92
N ILE A 319 -1.69 -18.66 23.24
CA ILE A 319 -2.60 -17.58 23.58
C ILE A 319 -3.14 -17.65 25.01
N TYR A 320 -3.43 -18.85 25.51
CA TYR A 320 -3.91 -19.03 26.89
C TYR A 320 -2.88 -18.57 27.93
N GLN A 321 -1.59 -18.73 27.63
CA GLN A 321 -0.51 -18.25 28.49
C GLN A 321 -0.40 -16.73 28.41
N SER A 322 -0.50 -16.14 27.20
CA SER A 322 -0.48 -14.68 27.02
C SER A 322 -1.66 -14.02 27.75
N ILE A 323 -2.89 -14.55 27.62
CA ILE A 323 -4.07 -14.05 28.34
C ILE A 323 -3.92 -14.22 29.85
N ALA A 324 -3.43 -15.37 30.33
CA ALA A 324 -3.25 -15.59 31.76
C ALA A 324 -2.21 -14.65 32.39
N ALA A 325 -1.14 -14.33 31.65
CA ALA A 325 -0.04 -13.49 32.12
C ALA A 325 -0.37 -11.99 32.07
N GLN A 326 -1.02 -11.52 31.00
CA GLN A 326 -1.32 -10.10 30.81
C GLN A 326 -2.70 -9.68 31.29
N ASN A 327 -3.57 -10.67 31.58
CA ASN A 327 -4.89 -10.48 32.15
C ASN A 327 -5.72 -9.36 31.45
N PRO A 328 -5.88 -9.44 30.11
CA PRO A 328 -6.59 -8.42 29.34
C PRO A 328 -8.02 -8.18 29.86
N LYS A 329 -8.53 -6.97 29.67
CA LYS A 329 -9.89 -6.64 30.12
C LYS A 329 -10.97 -7.25 29.22
N VAL A 330 -10.66 -7.40 27.93
CA VAL A 330 -11.56 -7.94 26.91
C VAL A 330 -10.80 -8.96 26.05
N ILE A 331 -11.41 -10.11 25.80
CA ILE A 331 -10.90 -11.13 24.87
C ILE A 331 -11.97 -11.55 23.87
N SER A 332 -11.59 -11.71 22.60
CA SER A 332 -12.43 -12.35 21.58
C SER A 332 -12.36 -13.87 21.71
N ASN A 333 -13.35 -14.60 21.18
CA ASN A 333 -13.29 -16.05 21.06
C ASN A 333 -12.42 -16.55 19.89
N PHE A 334 -11.80 -15.65 19.15
CA PHE A 334 -11.04 -16.01 17.96
C PHE A 334 -9.89 -16.94 18.33
N ARG A 335 -9.80 -18.10 17.68
CA ARG A 335 -8.74 -19.12 17.93
C ARG A 335 -8.61 -19.57 19.40
N ILE A 336 -9.60 -19.31 20.24
CA ILE A 336 -9.70 -19.91 21.57
C ILE A 336 -10.46 -21.23 21.43
N HIS A 337 -9.72 -22.33 21.54
CA HIS A 337 -10.27 -23.68 21.38
C HIS A 337 -11.21 -24.10 22.51
N SER A 338 -11.03 -23.58 23.73
CA SER A 338 -11.85 -23.92 24.88
C SER A 338 -11.81 -22.84 25.96
N PHE A 339 -12.96 -22.23 26.24
CA PHE A 339 -13.14 -21.36 27.41
C PHE A 339 -13.29 -22.12 28.73
N ASN A 340 -13.31 -23.47 28.69
CA ASN A 340 -13.27 -24.30 29.88
C ASN A 340 -11.85 -24.44 30.45
N ASP A 341 -10.83 -23.87 29.81
CA ASP A 341 -9.48 -23.79 30.36
C ASP A 341 -9.51 -23.06 31.71
N ILE A 342 -8.85 -23.64 32.71
CA ILE A 342 -8.83 -23.11 34.09
C ILE A 342 -8.30 -21.66 34.15
N ARG A 343 -7.48 -21.25 33.18
CA ARG A 343 -6.94 -19.90 33.07
C ARG A 343 -7.98 -18.88 32.61
N LEU A 344 -9.08 -19.32 31.99
CA LEU A 344 -10.11 -18.45 31.41
C LEU A 344 -11.45 -18.57 32.14
N ARG A 345 -11.90 -19.80 32.44
CA ARG A 345 -13.28 -20.11 32.89
C ARG A 345 -13.75 -19.29 34.09
N SER A 346 -12.87 -19.07 35.07
CA SER A 346 -13.21 -18.34 36.31
C SER A 346 -12.94 -16.85 36.23
N ARG A 347 -12.27 -16.37 35.17
CA ARG A 347 -11.77 -15.00 35.06
C ARG A 347 -12.52 -14.17 34.02
N TYR A 348 -13.31 -14.81 33.16
CA TYR A 348 -13.99 -14.11 32.07
C TYR A 348 -15.45 -14.56 31.94
N LYS A 349 -16.33 -13.60 31.72
CA LYS A 349 -17.75 -13.81 31.43
C LYS A 349 -18.08 -13.32 30.02
N VAL A 350 -19.06 -13.94 29.37
CA VAL A 350 -19.52 -13.48 28.06
C VAL A 350 -20.10 -12.07 28.19
N SER A 351 -19.82 -11.20 27.21
CA SER A 351 -20.39 -9.87 27.12
C SER A 351 -21.87 -9.94 26.74
N ASP A 352 -22.71 -9.21 27.47
CA ASP A 352 -24.16 -9.17 27.22
C ASP A 352 -24.51 -8.56 25.85
N ARG A 353 -23.60 -7.75 25.28
CA ARG A 353 -23.81 -7.06 23.99
C ARG A 353 -23.22 -7.81 22.81
N TYR A 354 -22.13 -8.54 23.01
CA TYR A 354 -21.39 -9.22 21.93
C TYR A 354 -21.00 -10.64 22.38
N PRO A 355 -21.67 -11.69 21.88
CA PRO A 355 -21.48 -13.06 22.37
C PRO A 355 -20.10 -13.65 22.03
N ASP A 356 -19.39 -13.04 21.10
CA ASP A 356 -18.02 -13.40 20.74
C ASP A 356 -16.95 -12.71 21.61
N LEU A 357 -17.35 -11.78 22.49
CA LEU A 357 -16.47 -11.08 23.42
C LEU A 357 -16.66 -11.59 24.85
N TYR A 358 -15.56 -11.68 25.57
CA TYR A 358 -15.53 -12.09 26.96
C TYR A 358 -14.82 -11.02 27.78
N LEU A 359 -15.47 -10.60 28.87
CA LEU A 359 -15.05 -9.53 29.75
C LEU A 359 -14.44 -10.12 31.01
N ARG A 360 -13.34 -9.53 31.47
CA ARG A 360 -12.72 -9.92 32.72
C ARG A 360 -13.71 -9.73 33.88
N VAL A 361 -13.79 -10.73 34.75
CA VAL A 361 -14.51 -10.67 36.01
C VAL A 361 -13.49 -10.25 37.05
N ASP A 362 -13.56 -8.98 37.46
CA ASP A 362 -12.72 -8.45 38.54
C ASP A 362 -13.18 -8.95 39.91
#